data_AF-A0A4Y2D9H2-F1
#
_entry.id   AF-A0A4Y2D9H2-F1
#
_cell.length_a   1.000
_cell.length_b   1.000
_cell.length_c   1.000
_cell.angle_alpha   90.00
_cell.angle_beta   90.00
_cell.angle_gamma   90.00
#
_symmetry.space_group_name_H-M   'P 1'
#
loop_
_entity.id
_entity.type
_entity.pdbx_description
1 polymer ?
#
loop_
_entity_poly.entity_id
_entity_poly.type
_entity_poly.pdbx_seq_one_letter_code
_entity_poly.pdbx_strand_id
1 'polypeptide(L)'
;MWFHHDRAPAHFSTDVRNYLNATFGARWIGSGGLVPWPPRSPDLSSLDYFLWRHLKSLVYATSVDQMRISLLEYPRLMHVCVKYLVSM
;
A
#
# COMPACT_ATOMS: atom_id res chain seq x y z
N MET A 1 1.19 -13.99 -14.23
CA MET A 1 0.93 -12.78 -13.42
C MET A 1 1.84 -12.81 -12.19
N TRP A 2 2.52 -11.70 -11.88
CA TRP A 2 3.33 -11.54 -10.67
C TRP A 2 2.58 -10.66 -9.66
N PHE A 3 2.64 -11.01 -8.38
CA PHE A 3 2.04 -10.21 -7.30
C PHE A 3 3.14 -9.57 -6.45
N HIS A 4 2.98 -8.31 -6.09
CA HIS A 4 3.93 -7.58 -5.24
C HIS A 4 3.17 -6.93 -4.09
N HIS A 5 3.63 -7.16 -2.85
CA HIS A 5 3.13 -6.47 -1.66
C HIS A 5 4.29 -5.93 -0.81
N ASP A 6 3.98 -5.00 0.08
CA ASP A 6 4.96 -4.36 0.95
C ASP A 6 5.48 -5.29 2.06
N ARG A 7 6.21 -4.74 3.05
CA ARG A 7 6.74 -5.52 4.17
C ARG A 7 5.92 -5.30 5.45
N ALA A 8 4.65 -4.90 5.36
CA ALA A 8 3.87 -4.68 6.57
C ALA A 8 3.75 -5.99 7.37
N PRO A 9 3.85 -5.97 8.72
CA PRO A 9 3.82 -7.18 9.54
C PRO A 9 2.60 -8.07 9.29
N ALA A 10 1.46 -7.46 8.95
CA ALA A 10 0.22 -8.17 8.61
C ALA A 10 0.36 -9.08 7.37
N HIS A 11 1.26 -8.75 6.44
CA HIS A 11 1.48 -9.51 5.20
C HIS A 11 2.59 -10.56 5.33
N PHE A 12 3.29 -10.62 6.46
CA PHE A 12 4.39 -11.56 6.68
C PHE A 12 3.96 -12.91 7.27
N SER A 13 2.67 -13.15 7.52
CA SER A 13 2.21 -14.42 8.11
C SER A 13 2.45 -15.62 7.17
N THR A 14 2.58 -16.81 7.73
CA THR A 14 2.74 -18.05 6.96
C THR A 14 1.50 -18.34 6.12
N ASP A 15 0.30 -18.04 6.64
CA ASP A 15 -0.97 -18.25 5.94
C ASP A 15 -1.05 -17.41 4.67
N VAL A 16 -0.64 -16.14 4.74
CA VAL A 16 -0.56 -15.25 3.57
C VAL A 16 0.40 -15.81 2.54
N ARG A 17 1.58 -16.31 2.96
CA ARG A 17 2.56 -16.91 2.04
C ARG A 17 2.04 -18.17 1.35
N ASN A 18 1.37 -19.04 2.09
CA ASN A 18 0.76 -20.26 1.55
C ASN A 18 -0.33 -19.92 0.53
N TYR A 19 -1.18 -18.95 0.85
CA TYR A 19 -2.19 -18.44 -0.07
C TYR A 19 -1.54 -17.88 -1.34
N LEU A 20 -0.54 -17.00 -1.21
CA LEU A 20 0.16 -16.42 -2.37
C LEU A 20 0.86 -17.47 -3.24
N ASN A 21 1.44 -18.49 -2.62
CA ASN A 21 2.04 -19.62 -3.34
C ASN A 21 0.99 -20.41 -4.12
N ALA A 22 -0.15 -20.71 -3.52
CA ALA A 22 -1.24 -21.44 -4.18
C ALA A 22 -1.90 -20.62 -5.30
N THR A 23 -2.16 -19.34 -5.08
CA THR A 23 -2.87 -18.47 -6.02
C THR A 23 -1.99 -18.03 -7.18
N PHE A 24 -0.74 -17.67 -6.91
CA PHE A 24 0.16 -17.08 -7.92
C PHE A 24 1.26 -18.03 -8.40
N GLY A 25 1.33 -19.25 -7.87
CA GLY A 25 2.33 -20.25 -8.25
C GLY A 25 3.75 -19.83 -7.88
N ALA A 26 3.93 -19.36 -6.64
CA ALA A 26 5.19 -18.78 -6.12
C ALA A 26 5.74 -17.57 -6.90
N ARG A 27 4.96 -16.98 -7.81
CA ARG A 27 5.30 -15.74 -8.52
C ARG A 27 4.84 -14.51 -7.75
N TRP A 28 5.41 -14.32 -6.57
CA TRP A 28 5.17 -13.11 -5.79
C TRP A 28 6.46 -12.58 -5.15
N ILE A 29 6.48 -11.27 -4.92
CA ILE A 29 7.60 -10.52 -4.40
C ILE A 29 7.16 -9.88 -3.08
N GLY A 30 7.95 -10.10 -2.02
CA GLY A 30 7.66 -9.64 -0.67
C GLY A 30 8.57 -10.29 0.35
N SER A 31 8.37 -9.96 1.62
CA SER A 31 9.21 -10.52 2.70
C SER A 31 8.96 -12.02 2.86
N GLY A 32 9.97 -12.84 2.59
CA GLY A 32 9.88 -14.30 2.65
C GLY A 32 9.43 -14.99 1.35
N GLY A 33 9.34 -14.24 0.24
CA GLY A 33 9.15 -14.81 -1.10
C GLY A 33 10.46 -15.33 -1.70
N LEU A 34 10.36 -15.95 -2.89
CA LEU A 34 11.51 -16.51 -3.62
C LEU A 34 12.57 -15.44 -3.97
N VAL A 35 12.11 -14.22 -4.25
CA VAL A 35 12.95 -13.05 -4.48
C VAL A 35 12.87 -12.16 -3.24
N PRO A 36 13.91 -12.13 -2.39
CA PRO A 36 13.90 -11.30 -1.20
C PRO A 36 13.94 -9.82 -1.60
N TRP A 37 12.98 -9.05 -1.09
CA TRP A 37 12.91 -7.61 -1.31
C TRP A 37 13.74 -6.84 -0.27
N PRO A 38 14.48 -5.78 -0.66
CA PRO A 38 15.25 -4.99 0.29
C PRO A 38 14.34 -4.36 1.37
N PRO A 39 14.82 -4.26 2.63
CA PRO A 39 14.06 -3.64 3.71
C PRO A 39 13.83 -2.15 3.42
N ARG A 40 12.61 -1.66 3.73
CA ARG A 40 12.24 -0.24 3.69
C ARG A 40 12.50 0.46 2.36
N SER A 41 12.06 -0.15 1.26
CA SER A 41 12.12 0.47 -0.08
C SER A 41 10.74 0.83 -0.62
N PRO A 42 10.05 1.84 -0.04
CA PRO A 42 8.76 2.30 -0.56
C PRO A 42 8.89 2.83 -2.00
N ASP A 43 10.05 3.34 -2.39
CA ASP A 43 10.29 3.79 -3.78
C ASP A 43 10.26 2.67 -4.83
N LEU A 44 10.33 1.39 -4.41
CA LEU A 44 10.32 0.26 -5.32
C LEU A 44 8.93 -0.40 -5.44
N SER A 45 7.98 -0.05 -4.57
CA SER A 45 6.58 -0.43 -4.72
C SER A 45 5.91 0.56 -5.67
N SER A 46 5.36 0.08 -6.78
CA SER A 46 4.66 0.94 -7.74
C SER A 46 3.49 1.68 -7.10
N LEU A 47 2.85 1.08 -6.09
CA LEU A 47 1.76 1.69 -5.33
C LEU A 47 2.26 2.87 -4.48
N ASP A 48 3.34 2.66 -3.74
CA ASP A 48 3.90 3.67 -2.83
C ASP A 48 4.66 4.78 -3.57
N TYR A 49 5.25 4.46 -4.73
CA TYR A 49 5.90 5.46 -5.56
C TYR A 49 4.90 6.26 -6.40
N PHE A 50 4.02 5.61 -7.16
CA PHE A 50 3.17 6.33 -8.11
C PHE A 50 1.86 6.79 -7.47
N LEU A 51 1.04 5.84 -7.01
CA LEU A 51 -0.31 6.14 -6.51
C LEU A 51 -0.23 7.04 -5.27
N TRP A 52 0.63 6.69 -4.32
CA TRP A 52 0.72 7.43 -3.07
C TRP A 52 1.30 8.83 -3.23
N ARG A 53 2.31 9.03 -4.10
CA ARG A 53 2.79 10.39 -4.41
C ARG A 53 1.69 11.22 -5.07
N HIS A 54 0.95 10.64 -6.01
CA HIS A 54 -0.14 11.32 -6.69
C HIS A 54 -1.26 11.71 -5.70
N LEU A 55 -1.70 10.79 -4.85
CA LEU A 55 -2.72 11.05 -3.83
C LEU A 55 -2.27 12.14 -2.86
N LYS A 56 -1.02 12.10 -2.37
CA LYS A 56 -0.48 13.18 -1.53
C LYS A 56 -0.52 14.53 -2.25
N SER A 57 -0.16 14.58 -3.53
CA SER A 57 -0.24 15.82 -4.30
C SER A 57 -1.67 16.37 -4.39
N LEU A 58 -2.68 15.52 -4.56
CA LEU A 58 -4.08 15.94 -4.61
C LEU A 58 -4.56 16.44 -3.24
N VAL A 59 -4.21 15.71 -2.17
CA VAL A 59 -4.54 16.08 -0.78
C VAL A 59 -3.89 17.42 -0.44
N TYR A 60 -2.59 17.62 -0.68
CA TYR A 60 -1.94 18.90 -0.36
C TYR A 60 -2.34 20.07 -1.27
N ALA A 61 -2.89 19.80 -2.46
CA ALA A 61 -3.42 20.84 -3.35
C ALA A 61 -4.83 21.31 -2.96
N THR A 62 -5.55 20.56 -2.12
CA THR A 62 -6.92 20.92 -1.69
C THR A 62 -6.89 21.79 -0.44
N SER A 63 -7.73 22.83 -0.39
CA SER A 63 -7.86 23.65 0.81
C SER A 63 -8.51 22.85 1.95
N VAL A 64 -8.26 23.25 3.20
CA VAL A 64 -8.79 22.56 4.39
C VAL A 64 -10.33 22.46 4.36
N ASP A 65 -11.00 23.47 3.79
CA ASP A 65 -12.45 23.49 3.64
C ASP A 65 -12.94 22.48 2.58
N GLN A 66 -12.20 22.31 1.48
CA GLN A 66 -12.49 21.30 0.46
C GLN A 66 -12.18 19.88 0.94
N MET A 67 -11.15 19.70 1.78
CA MET A 67 -10.92 18.42 2.48
C MET A 67 -12.10 18.03 3.35
N ARG A 68 -12.71 19.00 4.05
CA ARG A 68 -13.87 18.74 4.92
C ARG A 68 -15.08 18.25 4.14
N ILE A 69 -15.32 18.81 2.94
CA ILE A 69 -16.40 18.37 2.04
C ILE A 69 -16.11 16.97 1.48
N SER A 70 -14.88 16.73 1.00
CA SER A 70 -14.49 15.42 0.46
C SER A 70 -14.43 14.30 1.51
N LEU A 71 -14.19 14.63 2.79
CA LEU A 71 -14.33 13.69 3.91
C LEU A 71 -15.77 13.22 4.14
N LEU A 72 -16.76 14.04 3.80
CA LEU A 72 -18.19 13.68 3.87
C LEU A 72 -18.62 12.85 2.66
N GLU A 73 -18.01 13.09 1.50
CA GLU A 73 -18.37 12.45 0.24
C GLU A 73 -17.70 11.09 0.02
N TYR A 74 -16.44 10.93 0.46
CA TYR A 74 -15.66 9.68 0.32
C TYR A 74 -15.01 9.22 1.64
N PRO A 75 -15.81 8.90 2.67
CA PRO A 75 -15.33 8.67 4.03
C PRO A 75 -14.38 7.46 4.15
N ARG A 76 -14.55 6.41 3.34
CA ARG A 76 -13.71 5.21 3.43
C ARG A 76 -12.33 5.38 2.77
N LEU A 77 -12.28 6.03 1.61
CA LEU A 77 -11.04 6.28 0.87
C LEU A 77 -10.09 7.20 1.66
N MET A 78 -10.63 8.29 2.20
CA MET A 78 -9.83 9.24 2.97
C MET A 78 -9.42 8.69 4.34
N HIS A 79 -10.26 7.89 5.01
CA HIS A 79 -9.90 7.26 6.29
C HIS A 79 -8.77 6.24 6.13
N VAL A 80 -8.73 5.48 5.02
CA VAL A 80 -7.59 4.61 4.70
C VAL A 80 -6.33 5.44 4.43
N CYS A 81 -6.42 6.51 3.63
CA CYS A 81 -5.29 7.39 3.33
C CYS A 81 -4.72 8.06 4.59
N VAL A 82 -5.57 8.62 5.46
CA VAL A 82 -5.13 9.27 6.71
C VAL A 82 -4.53 8.24 7.69
N LYS A 83 -5.12 7.05 7.81
CA LYS A 83 -4.54 5.97 8.64
C LYS A 83 -3.18 5.51 8.13
N TYR A 84 -3.01 5.37 6.82
CA TYR A 84 -1.73 5.01 6.22
C TYR A 84 -0.68 6.14 6.36
N LEU A 85 -1.08 7.41 6.24
CA LEU A 85 -0.21 8.58 6.47
C LEU A 85 0.40 8.61 7.87
N VAL A 86 -0.36 8.20 8.89
CA VAL A 86 0.08 8.23 10.30
C VAL A 86 0.82 6.94 10.70
N SER A 87 0.78 5.90 9.88
CA SER A 87 1.31 4.57 10.21
C SER A 87 2.61 4.19 9.50
N MET A 88 3.24 5.11 8.75
CA MET A 88 4.59 4.96 8.16
C MET A 88 5.66 5.73 8.94
#